data_AF-A0A9P0A1N1-F1
#
_entry.id   AF-A0A9P0A1N1-F1
#
_cell.length_a   1.000
_cell.length_b   1.000
_cell.length_c   1.000
_cell.angle_alpha   90.00
_cell.angle_beta   90.00
_cell.angle_gamma   90.00
#
_symmetry.space_group_name_H-M   'P 1'
#
loop_
_entity.id
_entity.type
_entity.pdbx_description
1 polymer ?
#
loop_
_entity_poly.entity_id
_entity_poly.type
_entity_poly.pdbx_seq_one_letter_code
_entity_poly.pdbx_strand_id
1 'polypeptide(L)'
;MLSLLVDKNGVKFENVYLFSKTTDQPKYNYLADILKRVKGIGFFPYVGVVLKPDEVKRNSVCIFDDVITDNQSPIRDFFAMGRHRGLDVFYLAQTYSRIPKQLVRDNANMIILFKMDEMNLRHAYTDHVAADMSYDDFREMCNLCWREPHGFILIDKENTKESGGYRKGFDSYIRP
;
A
#
# COMPACT_ATOMS: atom_id res chain seq x y z
N MET A 1 -5.02 -1.53 4.83
CA MET A 1 -4.54 -0.23 5.33
C MET A 1 -5.02 0.00 6.76
N LEU A 2 -6.32 0.20 7.01
CA LEU A 2 -6.80 0.54 8.36
C LEU A 2 -6.34 -0.45 9.44
N SER A 3 -6.39 -1.76 9.17
CA SER A 3 -5.88 -2.81 10.05
C SER A 3 -4.41 -2.59 10.44
N LEU A 4 -3.57 -2.12 9.51
CA LEU A 4 -2.14 -1.86 9.78
C LEU A 4 -1.91 -0.60 10.61
N LEU A 5 -2.86 0.33 10.66
CA LEU A 5 -2.74 1.56 11.46
C LEU A 5 -3.24 1.38 12.89
N VAL A 6 -4.10 0.38 13.12
CA VAL A 6 -4.73 0.14 14.43
C VAL A 6 -4.18 -1.08 15.16
N ASP A 7 -3.41 -1.94 14.46
CA ASP A 7 -2.78 -3.10 15.08
C ASP A 7 -1.57 -2.69 15.94
N LYS A 8 -1.43 -3.32 17.10
CA LYS A 8 -0.32 -3.09 18.05
C LYS A 8 1.07 -3.40 17.46
N ASN A 9 1.12 -4.30 16.48
CA ASN A 9 2.30 -4.71 15.74
C ASN A 9 2.32 -4.10 14.32
N GLY A 10 1.40 -3.17 14.05
CA GLY A 10 1.28 -2.46 12.78
C GLY A 10 2.36 -1.40 12.60
N VAL A 11 2.08 -0.47 11.69
CA VAL A 11 3.03 0.61 11.36
C VAL A 11 3.15 1.57 12.54
N LYS A 12 4.38 2.00 12.84
CA LYS A 12 4.65 2.97 13.91
C LYS A 12 4.67 4.38 13.34
N PHE A 13 3.90 5.28 13.91
CA PHE A 13 3.80 6.66 13.44
C PHE A 13 3.36 7.63 14.53
N GLU A 14 3.65 8.91 14.31
CA GLU A 14 3.19 10.05 15.11
C GLU A 14 2.14 10.87 14.36
N ASN A 15 2.12 10.81 13.03
CA ASN A 15 1.21 11.59 12.21
C ASN A 15 0.66 10.74 11.06
N VAL A 16 -0.58 11.00 10.67
CA VAL A 16 -1.22 10.39 9.50
C VAL A 16 -1.65 11.51 8.56
N TYR A 17 -1.14 11.48 7.34
CA TYR A 17 -1.52 12.36 6.24
C TYR A 17 -2.38 11.58 5.27
N LEU A 18 -3.59 12.07 5.00
CA LEU A 18 -4.52 11.48 4.04
C LEU A 18 -4.65 12.41 2.84
N PHE A 19 -4.11 12.00 1.70
CA PHE A 19 -4.26 12.66 0.41
C PHE A 19 -5.35 11.95 -0.39
N SER A 20 -6.47 12.62 -0.63
CA SER A 20 -7.60 12.06 -1.37
C SER A 20 -8.33 13.14 -2.17
N LYS A 21 -9.23 12.74 -3.07
CA LYS A 21 -10.17 13.67 -3.72
C LYS A 21 -11.33 14.07 -2.85
N THR A 22 -11.63 13.28 -1.82
CA THR A 22 -12.75 13.52 -0.90
C THR A 22 -12.35 13.06 0.50
N THR A 23 -12.78 13.79 1.53
CA THR A 23 -12.46 13.46 2.94
C THR A 23 -13.67 13.00 3.73
N ASP A 24 -14.88 13.17 3.20
CA ASP A 24 -16.13 12.92 3.91
C ASP A 24 -16.64 11.47 3.79
N GLN A 25 -15.76 10.54 3.41
CA GLN A 25 -16.12 9.12 3.34
C GLN A 25 -16.21 8.51 4.75
N PRO A 26 -17.19 7.64 5.05
CA PRO A 26 -17.36 7.02 6.37
C PRO A 26 -16.09 6.38 6.94
N LYS A 27 -15.26 5.77 6.09
CA LYS A 27 -13.98 5.15 6.48
C LYS A 27 -12.96 6.14 7.03
N TYR A 28 -12.93 7.37 6.51
CA TYR A 28 -12.00 8.41 6.97
C TYR A 28 -12.51 9.07 8.25
N ASN A 29 -13.83 9.24 8.37
CA ASN A 29 -14.45 9.71 9.61
C ASN A 29 -14.16 8.72 10.76
N TYR A 30 -14.31 7.42 10.48
CA TYR A 30 -13.95 6.36 11.42
C TYR A 30 -12.48 6.40 11.82
N LEU A 31 -11.56 6.53 10.85
CA LEU A 31 -10.14 6.68 11.13
C LEU A 31 -9.84 7.92 11.98
N ALA A 32 -10.41 9.07 11.63
CA ALA A 32 -10.25 10.31 12.37
C ALA A 32 -10.74 10.16 13.82
N ASP A 33 -11.88 9.50 14.03
CA ASP A 33 -12.46 9.30 15.36
C ASP A 33 -11.63 8.36 16.23
N ILE A 34 -10.95 7.37 15.64
CA ILE A 34 -9.98 6.54 16.36
C ILE A 34 -8.76 7.38 16.75
N LEU A 35 -8.14 8.07 15.77
CA LEU A 35 -6.88 8.79 15.99
C LEU A 35 -7.05 9.94 16.98
N LYS A 36 -8.21 10.64 16.99
CA LYS A 36 -8.54 11.68 17.97
C LYS A 36 -8.52 11.19 19.43
N ARG A 37 -8.76 9.89 19.67
CA ARG A 37 -8.76 9.31 21.02
C ARG A 37 -7.34 9.04 21.53
N VAL A 38 -6.34 9.08 20.66
CA VAL A 38 -4.93 8.83 21.00
C VAL A 38 -4.19 10.16 21.10
N LYS A 39 -3.79 10.54 22.32
CA LYS A 39 -3.04 11.78 22.54
C LYS A 39 -1.69 11.73 21.82
N GLY A 40 -1.35 12.84 21.15
CA GLY A 40 -0.06 13.00 20.48
C GLY A 40 -0.01 12.53 19.03
N ILE A 41 -1.07 11.88 18.52
CA ILE A 41 -1.16 11.52 17.10
C ILE A 41 -1.83 12.64 16.30
N GLY A 42 -1.17 13.12 15.26
CA GLY A 42 -1.73 14.08 14.30
C GLY A 42 -2.49 13.39 13.16
N PHE A 43 -3.64 13.95 12.75
CA PHE A 43 -4.35 13.53 11.54
C PHE A 43 -4.57 14.73 10.61
N PHE A 44 -4.07 14.64 9.38
CA PHE A 44 -4.01 15.75 8.42
C PHE A 44 -4.61 15.32 7.07
N PRO A 45 -5.92 15.52 6.85
CA PRO A 45 -6.55 15.28 5.56
C PRO A 45 -6.27 16.42 4.58
N TYR A 46 -5.96 16.08 3.33
CA TYR A 46 -5.71 16.99 2.20
C TYR A 46 -6.56 16.58 1.00
N VAL A 47 -7.30 17.53 0.44
CA VAL A 47 -8.17 17.33 -0.72
C VAL A 47 -7.52 17.89 -1.98
N GLY A 48 -7.27 17.05 -2.98
CA GLY A 48 -6.84 17.45 -4.33
C GLY A 48 -5.44 18.08 -4.42
N VAL A 49 -4.68 18.11 -3.31
CA VAL A 49 -3.31 18.64 -3.26
C VAL A 49 -2.42 17.63 -2.55
N VAL A 50 -1.35 17.22 -3.23
CA VAL A 50 -0.30 16.39 -2.63
C VAL A 50 0.89 17.27 -2.29
N LEU A 51 1.25 17.31 -1.02
CA LEU A 51 2.44 18.01 -0.53
C LEU A 51 3.72 17.33 -1.02
N LYS A 52 4.85 18.01 -0.98
CA LYS A 52 6.16 17.34 -1.11
C LYS A 52 6.50 16.62 0.18
N PRO A 53 7.38 15.59 0.13
CA PRO A 53 7.90 14.96 1.34
C PRO A 53 8.41 16.00 2.35
N ASP A 54 9.16 17.01 1.90
CA ASP A 54 9.72 18.18 2.65
C ASP A 54 8.75 18.93 3.54
N GLU A 55 7.47 18.90 3.20
CA GLU A 55 6.40 19.61 3.91
C GLU A 55 5.67 18.72 4.93
N VAL A 56 5.93 17.40 4.91
CA VAL A 56 5.33 16.43 5.82
C VAL A 56 6.20 16.22 7.06
N LYS A 57 5.60 16.12 8.24
CA LYS A 57 6.33 15.83 9.50
C LYS A 57 7.07 14.50 9.42
N ARG A 58 8.18 14.35 10.16
CA ARG A 58 8.87 13.05 10.29
C ARG A 58 7.99 12.03 11.01
N ASN A 59 8.34 10.74 10.90
CA ASN A 59 7.63 9.63 11.56
C ASN A 59 6.12 9.63 11.20
N SER A 60 5.82 9.82 9.91
CA SER A 60 4.44 9.96 9.44
C SER A 60 4.06 8.83 8.50
N VAL A 61 2.81 8.41 8.56
CA VAL A 61 2.18 7.61 7.51
C VAL A 61 1.51 8.55 6.51
N CYS A 62 1.82 8.40 5.23
CA CYS A 62 1.18 9.11 4.12
C CYS A 62 0.30 8.15 3.32
N ILE A 63 -0.97 8.47 3.18
CA ILE A 63 -1.97 7.64 2.49
C ILE A 63 -2.43 8.39 1.25
N PHE A 64 -2.19 7.81 0.08
CA PHE A 64 -2.68 8.26 -1.21
C PHE A 64 -3.89 7.40 -1.60
N ASP A 65 -5.08 7.97 -1.62
CA ASP A 65 -6.31 7.26 -1.98
C ASP A 65 -7.07 8.00 -3.08
N ASP A 66 -7.42 7.29 -4.16
CA ASP A 66 -8.12 7.84 -5.33
C ASP A 66 -7.42 9.04 -6.03
N VAL A 67 -6.09 9.14 -5.90
CA VAL A 67 -5.28 10.21 -6.53
C VAL A 67 -4.59 9.77 -7.83
N ILE A 68 -4.99 8.64 -8.42
CA ILE A 68 -4.31 8.05 -9.59
C ILE A 68 -4.40 8.89 -10.86
N THR A 69 -5.37 9.80 -10.94
CA THR A 69 -5.53 10.73 -12.06
C THR A 69 -4.73 12.01 -11.89
N ASP A 70 -4.17 12.24 -10.71
CA ASP A 70 -3.59 13.53 -10.35
C ASP A 70 -2.10 13.55 -10.73
N ASN A 71 -1.42 14.67 -10.45
CA ASN A 71 0.01 14.76 -10.66
C ASN A 71 0.75 13.71 -9.80
N GLN A 72 1.36 12.73 -10.45
CA GLN A 72 2.06 11.62 -9.78
C GLN A 72 3.48 11.98 -9.33
N SER A 73 4.04 13.11 -9.76
CA SER A 73 5.43 13.49 -9.45
C SER A 73 5.70 13.59 -7.93
N PRO A 74 4.87 14.27 -7.12
CA PRO A 74 5.06 14.28 -5.67
C PRO A 74 5.03 12.89 -5.04
N ILE A 75 4.15 12.00 -5.54
CA ILE A 75 4.03 10.62 -5.04
C ILE A 75 5.32 9.83 -5.32
N ARG A 76 5.94 10.03 -6.49
CA ARG A 76 7.25 9.42 -6.80
C ARG A 76 8.31 9.87 -5.80
N ASP A 77 8.32 11.15 -5.40
CA ASP A 77 9.26 11.67 -4.42
C ASP A 77 9.06 11.03 -3.04
N PHE A 78 7.81 10.76 -2.62
CA PHE A 78 7.53 10.03 -1.38
C PHE A 78 8.13 8.62 -1.39
N PHE A 79 7.93 7.87 -2.48
CA PHE A 79 8.46 6.51 -2.60
C PHE A 79 9.97 6.48 -2.81
N ALA A 80 10.59 7.53 -3.36
CA ALA A 80 12.03 7.59 -3.57
C ALA A 80 12.81 8.10 -2.35
N MET A 81 12.29 9.11 -1.64
CA MET A 81 13.05 9.86 -0.62
C MET A 81 12.41 9.86 0.76
N GLY A 82 11.15 9.41 0.89
CA GLY A 82 10.40 9.48 2.15
C GLY A 82 11.05 8.71 3.30
N ARG A 83 11.74 7.59 3.02
CA ARG A 83 12.41 6.75 4.02
C ARG A 83 13.41 7.52 4.88
N HIS A 84 14.15 8.48 4.31
CA HIS A 84 15.15 9.28 5.04
C HIS A 84 14.53 10.13 6.17
N ARG A 85 13.20 10.22 6.21
CA ARG A 85 12.44 11.02 7.17
C ARG A 85 11.47 10.21 8.00
N GLY A 86 11.57 8.88 7.93
CA GLY A 86 10.64 7.97 8.59
C GLY A 86 9.22 8.13 8.05
N LEU A 87 9.08 8.31 6.73
CA LEU A 87 7.77 8.33 6.09
C LEU A 87 7.43 6.92 5.61
N ASP A 88 6.32 6.39 6.09
CA ASP A 88 5.70 5.18 5.57
C ASP A 88 4.58 5.57 4.59
N VAL A 89 4.48 4.89 3.46
CA VAL A 89 3.62 5.31 2.36
C VAL A 89 2.66 4.20 1.96
N PHE A 90 1.37 4.50 1.95
CA PHE A 90 0.33 3.67 1.35
C PHE A 90 -0.19 4.34 0.08
N TYR A 91 -0.17 3.62 -1.04
CA TYR A 91 -0.86 4.01 -2.26
C TYR A 91 -1.99 3.02 -2.54
N LEU A 92 -3.22 3.49 -2.37
CA LEU A 92 -4.45 2.76 -2.68
C LEU A 92 -4.92 3.11 -4.10
N ALA A 93 -5.01 2.10 -4.96
CA ALA A 93 -5.37 2.24 -6.36
C ALA A 93 -6.24 1.07 -6.84
N GLN A 94 -7.18 1.35 -7.74
CA GLN A 94 -8.05 0.31 -8.33
C GLN A 94 -7.41 -0.40 -9.52
N THR A 95 -6.50 0.26 -10.24
CA THR A 95 -5.88 -0.28 -11.46
C THR A 95 -4.38 -0.26 -11.31
N TYR A 96 -3.77 -1.45 -11.23
CA TYR A 96 -2.34 -1.63 -11.01
C TYR A 96 -1.50 -1.01 -12.15
N SER A 97 -1.88 -1.26 -13.40
CA SER A 97 -1.13 -0.79 -14.58
C SER A 97 -1.02 0.74 -14.69
N ARG A 98 -1.96 1.48 -14.10
CA ARG A 98 -1.99 2.95 -14.08
C ARG A 98 -1.04 3.56 -13.05
N ILE A 99 -0.59 2.81 -12.05
CA ILE A 99 0.38 3.28 -11.07
C ILE A 99 1.73 3.43 -11.81
N PRO A 100 2.47 4.53 -11.65
CA PRO A 100 3.80 4.66 -12.25
C PRO A 100 4.69 3.46 -11.87
N LYS A 101 5.35 2.83 -12.86
CA LYS A 101 6.28 1.74 -12.57
C LYS A 101 7.52 2.29 -11.86
N GLN A 102 8.22 3.16 -12.58
CA GLN A 102 9.41 3.84 -12.09
C GLN A 102 9.08 4.67 -10.85
N LEU A 103 9.92 4.52 -9.84
CA LEU A 103 9.90 5.25 -8.57
C LEU A 103 8.68 5.00 -7.66
N VAL A 104 7.66 4.25 -8.09
CA VAL A 104 6.53 3.87 -7.22
C VAL A 104 6.43 2.36 -7.07
N ARG A 105 6.04 1.62 -8.11
CA ARG A 105 5.97 0.14 -8.03
C ARG A 105 7.33 -0.49 -7.76
N ASP A 106 8.37 -0.01 -8.41
CA ASP A 106 9.74 -0.52 -8.24
C ASP A 106 10.27 -0.26 -6.82
N ASN A 107 9.86 0.86 -6.20
CA ASN A 107 10.32 1.28 -4.88
C ASN A 107 9.43 0.76 -3.73
N ALA A 108 8.25 0.21 -4.01
CA ALA A 108 7.40 -0.37 -2.98
C ALA A 108 8.08 -1.60 -2.36
N ASN A 109 8.05 -1.72 -1.03
CA ASN A 109 8.54 -2.90 -0.31
C ASN A 109 7.50 -4.01 -0.20
N MET A 110 6.22 -3.63 -0.06
CA MET A 110 5.11 -4.56 0.08
C MET A 110 4.01 -4.21 -0.93
N ILE A 111 3.43 -5.24 -1.54
CA ILE A 111 2.38 -5.10 -2.55
C ILE A 111 1.21 -5.99 -2.16
N ILE A 112 0.04 -5.39 -2.01
CA ILE A 112 -1.19 -6.09 -1.65
C ILE A 112 -2.09 -6.15 -2.88
N LEU A 113 -2.37 -7.36 -3.36
CA LEU A 113 -3.19 -7.59 -4.54
C LEU A 113 -4.51 -8.25 -4.15
N PHE A 114 -5.58 -7.47 -4.21
CA PHE A 114 -6.94 -7.98 -4.22
C PHE A 114 -7.29 -8.57 -5.59
N LYS A 115 -8.43 -9.26 -5.67
CA LYS A 115 -8.94 -9.80 -6.94
C LYS A 115 -8.98 -8.71 -8.02
N MET A 116 -8.36 -8.99 -9.17
CA MET A 116 -8.24 -8.08 -10.31
C MET A 116 -8.35 -8.85 -11.62
N ASP A 117 -8.46 -8.12 -12.74
CA ASP A 117 -8.48 -8.72 -14.07
C ASP A 117 -7.13 -9.35 -14.46
N GLU A 118 -7.18 -10.18 -15.51
CA GLU A 118 -6.03 -10.94 -15.97
C GLU A 118 -4.89 -10.05 -16.47
N MET A 119 -5.20 -8.91 -17.07
CA MET A 119 -4.21 -7.97 -17.60
C MET A 119 -3.39 -7.34 -16.47
N ASN A 120 -4.05 -6.83 -15.44
CA ASN A 120 -3.40 -6.27 -14.26
C ASN A 120 -2.60 -7.34 -13.49
N LEU A 121 -3.13 -8.57 -13.40
CA LEU A 121 -2.40 -9.68 -12.77
C LEU A 121 -1.12 -10.03 -13.55
N ARG A 122 -1.15 -10.04 -14.88
CA ARG A 122 0.03 -10.25 -15.72
C ARG A 122 1.07 -9.16 -15.53
N HIS A 123 0.66 -7.89 -15.42
CA HIS A 123 1.59 -6.81 -15.12
C HIS A 123 2.27 -6.97 -13.75
N ALA A 124 1.49 -7.29 -12.71
CA ALA A 124 2.04 -7.53 -11.37
C ALA A 124 3.02 -8.71 -11.36
N TYR A 125 2.69 -9.78 -12.10
CA TYR A 125 3.59 -10.93 -12.29
C TYR A 125 4.91 -10.51 -12.94
N THR A 126 4.86 -9.81 -14.08
CA THR A 126 6.05 -9.39 -14.81
C THR A 126 6.93 -8.45 -13.99
N ASP A 127 6.33 -7.57 -13.20
CA ASP A 127 7.06 -6.58 -12.41
C ASP A 127 7.71 -7.16 -11.14
N HIS A 128 7.11 -8.20 -10.53
CA HIS A 128 7.48 -8.59 -9.16
C HIS A 128 7.67 -10.09 -8.91
N VAL A 129 7.20 -10.98 -9.80
CA VAL A 129 7.09 -12.42 -9.49
C VAL A 129 7.77 -13.31 -10.53
N ALA A 130 7.95 -12.83 -11.76
CA ALA A 130 8.43 -13.63 -12.88
C ALA A 130 9.80 -14.30 -12.67
N ALA A 131 10.61 -13.82 -11.72
CA ALA A 131 11.87 -14.44 -11.33
C ALA A 131 11.71 -15.66 -10.40
N ASP A 132 10.57 -15.79 -9.71
CA ASP A 132 10.37 -16.74 -8.61
C ASP A 132 9.55 -17.98 -8.98
N MET A 133 8.63 -17.85 -9.95
CA MET A 133 7.71 -18.91 -10.36
C MET A 133 7.07 -18.63 -11.72
N SER A 134 6.36 -19.63 -12.26
CA SER A 134 5.58 -19.45 -13.48
C SER A 134 4.34 -18.58 -13.25
N TYR A 135 3.79 -18.03 -14.33
CA TYR A 135 2.55 -17.26 -14.26
C TYR A 135 1.37 -18.11 -13.75
N ASP A 136 1.31 -19.38 -14.14
CA ASP A 136 0.22 -20.26 -13.75
C ASP A 136 0.26 -20.57 -12.24
N ASP A 137 1.45 -20.85 -11.69
CA ASP A 137 1.63 -21.02 -10.24
C ASP A 137 1.20 -19.77 -9.47
N PHE A 138 1.63 -18.59 -9.93
CA PHE A 138 1.27 -17.33 -9.30
C PHE A 138 -0.24 -17.06 -9.38
N ARG A 139 -0.87 -17.38 -10.50
CA ARG A 139 -2.32 -17.26 -10.68
C ARG A 139 -3.08 -18.19 -9.74
N GLU A 140 -2.61 -19.42 -9.56
CA GLU A 140 -3.20 -20.37 -8.61
C GLU A 140 -3.08 -19.87 -7.16
N MET A 141 -1.91 -19.35 -6.77
CA MET A 141 -1.70 -18.72 -5.46
C MET A 141 -2.66 -17.55 -5.23
N CYS A 142 -2.80 -16.67 -6.22
CA CYS A 142 -3.74 -15.56 -6.17
C CYS A 142 -5.19 -16.06 -5.99
N ASN A 143 -5.60 -17.04 -6.79
CA ASN A 143 -6.93 -17.64 -6.69
C ASN A 143 -7.20 -18.27 -5.32
N LEU A 144 -6.20 -18.93 -4.71
CA LEU A 144 -6.32 -19.49 -3.36
C LEU A 144 -6.58 -18.38 -2.32
N CYS A 145 -5.89 -17.25 -2.44
CA CYS A 145 -6.09 -16.09 -1.56
C CYS A 145 -7.47 -15.45 -1.75
N TRP A 146 -7.93 -15.34 -2.99
CA TRP A 146 -9.18 -14.65 -3.35
C TRP A 146 -10.46 -15.49 -3.17
N ARG A 147 -10.36 -16.73 -2.69
CA ARG A 147 -11.53 -17.56 -2.32
C ARG A 147 -12.29 -16.98 -1.12
N GLU A 148 -11.57 -16.36 -0.20
CA GLU A 148 -12.17 -15.74 0.98
C GLU A 148 -12.67 -14.32 0.65
N PRO A 149 -13.82 -13.89 1.21
CA PRO A 149 -14.25 -12.50 1.13
C PRO A 149 -13.15 -11.56 1.63
N HIS A 150 -12.83 -10.54 0.83
CA HIS A 150 -11.74 -9.59 1.09
C HIS A 150 -10.34 -10.24 1.18
N GLY A 151 -10.19 -11.47 0.69
CA GLY A 151 -8.90 -12.13 0.59
C GLY A 151 -7.97 -11.43 -0.40
N PHE A 152 -6.69 -11.39 -0.05
CA PHE A 152 -5.64 -10.79 -0.87
C PHE A 152 -4.35 -11.59 -0.73
N ILE A 153 -3.50 -11.50 -1.74
CA ILE A 153 -2.11 -11.92 -1.65
C ILE A 153 -1.25 -10.71 -1.28
N LEU A 154 -0.30 -10.91 -0.37
CA LEU A 154 0.74 -9.95 -0.05
C LEU A 154 2.05 -10.47 -0.66
N ILE A 155 2.71 -9.61 -1.44
CA ILE A 155 4.05 -9.81 -1.96
C ILE A 155 4.98 -8.93 -1.13
N ASP A 156 5.90 -9.57 -0.41
CA ASP A 156 6.93 -8.94 0.41
C ASP A 156 8.26 -9.01 -0.35
N LYS A 157 8.68 -7.88 -0.92
CA LYS A 157 9.88 -7.80 -1.76
C LYS A 157 11.19 -7.80 -0.96
N GLU A 158 11.11 -7.74 0.37
CA GLU A 158 12.30 -7.84 1.22
C GLU A 158 12.63 -9.30 1.58
N ASN A 159 11.71 -10.23 1.30
CA ASN A 159 11.87 -11.65 1.55
C ASN A 159 11.90 -12.45 0.24
N THR A 160 12.64 -13.56 0.23
CA THR A 160 12.61 -14.50 -0.90
C THR A 160 11.36 -15.35 -0.83
N LYS A 161 11.05 -16.07 -1.92
CA LYS A 161 9.97 -17.07 -1.95
C LYS A 161 10.05 -18.05 -0.76
N GLU A 162 11.25 -18.51 -0.42
CA GLU A 162 11.51 -19.48 0.65
C GLU A 162 11.41 -18.86 2.05
N SER A 163 11.70 -17.56 2.18
CA SER A 163 11.66 -16.84 3.46
C SER A 163 10.34 -16.10 3.72
N GLY A 164 9.30 -16.37 2.92
CA GLY A 164 7.96 -15.81 3.16
C GLY A 164 7.62 -14.57 2.35
N GLY A 165 8.22 -14.43 1.16
CA GLY A 165 7.93 -13.38 0.17
C GLY A 165 6.47 -13.35 -0.31
N TYR A 166 5.70 -14.43 -0.10
CA TYR A 166 4.29 -14.52 -0.48
C TYR A 166 3.42 -14.92 0.71
N ARG A 167 2.32 -14.19 0.93
CA ARG A 167 1.41 -14.43 2.05
C ARG A 167 -0.05 -14.35 1.62
N LYS A 168 -0.89 -15.22 2.19
CA LYS A 168 -2.35 -15.11 2.20
C LYS A 168 -2.74 -14.19 3.35
N GLY A 169 -3.29 -13.02 3.04
CA GLY A 169 -3.47 -11.99 4.05
C GLY A 169 -2.13 -11.45 4.57
N PHE A 170 -2.10 -11.01 5.82
CA PHE A 170 -0.87 -10.52 6.47
C PHE A 170 -0.04 -11.63 7.14
N ASP A 171 -0.72 -12.66 7.64
CA ASP A 171 -0.14 -13.56 8.66
C ASP A 171 0.17 -14.97 8.16
N SER A 172 -0.43 -15.41 7.03
CA SER A 172 -0.29 -16.79 6.56
C SER A 172 0.70 -16.88 5.40
N TYR A 173 1.87 -17.47 5.63
CA TYR A 173 2.84 -17.73 4.57
C TYR A 173 2.29 -18.73 3.55
N ILE A 174 2.43 -18.41 2.27
CA ILE A 174 2.19 -19.38 1.20
C ILE A 174 3.54 -20.01 0.91
N ARG A 175 3.79 -21.17 1.51
CA ARG A 175 4.95 -21.98 1.15
C ARG A 175 4.59 -22.79 -0.11
N PRO A 176 5.45 -22.82 -1.13
CA PRO A 176 5.33 -23.82 -2.19
C PRO A 176 5.43 -25.24 -1.61
#